data_AF-A0AAV5H7N1-F1
#
_entry.id   AF-A0AAV5H7N1-F1
#
_cell.length_a   1.000
_cell.length_b   1.000
_cell.length_c   1.000
_cell.angle_alpha   90.00
_cell.angle_beta   90.00
_cell.angle_gamma   90.00
#
_symmetry.space_group_name_H-M   'P 1'
#
loop_
_entity.id
_entity.type
_entity.pdbx_description
1 polymer ?
#
loop_
_entity_poly.entity_id
_entity_poly.type
_entity_poly.pdbx_seq_one_letter_code
_entity_poly.pdbx_strand_id
1 'polypeptide(L)'
;MKLLDIHSPIAIKEPAIPQDDLEKYIPAEIGVAYCNKLFYLEREFKDLSPEERKAKRFEQEVPVWDNFWKWLDSLNTTKSSKLSKAVNYAQNHRDSLCTYLQDGRCELSNNAAERMAKSYAIGRKASLFHASVAGANASAIIYSLVETAKVNNLNVFQYIYTLLLYMPGHKNGSDGMEQLLPWSDFIKEHCSGLIDVETVTETVYITVYCRKLVCTRFPFSALRDLVLPMFA
;
A
#
# COMPACT_ATOMS: atom_id res chain seq x y z
N MET A 1 -17.95 0.16 12.09
CA MET A 1 -16.61 0.38 12.70
C MET A 1 -15.65 0.85 11.62
N LYS A 2 -14.70 1.75 11.94
CA LYS A 2 -13.72 2.29 10.97
C LYS A 2 -12.32 1.90 11.40
N LEU A 3 -11.51 1.40 10.46
CA LEU A 3 -10.08 1.19 10.69
C LEU A 3 -9.36 2.52 10.76
N LEU A 4 -8.38 2.61 11.66
CA LEU A 4 -7.49 3.77 11.74
C LEU A 4 -6.59 3.86 10.50
N ASP A 5 -6.06 5.06 10.25
CA ASP A 5 -5.09 5.33 9.19
C ASP A 5 -3.83 5.93 9.81
N ILE A 6 -2.67 5.33 9.51
CA ILE A 6 -1.35 5.72 10.01
C ILE A 6 -1.03 7.17 9.63
N HIS A 7 -1.55 7.65 8.49
CA HIS A 7 -1.30 9.00 7.99
C HIS A 7 -2.42 9.99 8.34
N SER A 8 -3.38 9.62 9.19
CA SER A 8 -4.45 10.54 9.59
C SER A 8 -3.88 11.71 10.42
N PRO A 9 -4.24 12.96 10.09
CA PRO A 9 -3.78 14.13 10.84
C PRO A 9 -4.44 14.25 12.22
N ILE A 10 -5.55 13.55 12.46
CA ILE A 10 -6.34 13.64 13.69
C ILE A 10 -5.66 12.81 14.78
N ALA A 11 -5.40 13.35 15.97
CA ALA A 11 -4.91 12.58 17.11
C ALA A 11 -5.90 11.47 17.49
N ILE A 12 -5.42 10.23 17.59
CA ILE A 12 -6.25 9.07 17.91
C ILE A 12 -5.90 8.58 19.32
N LYS A 13 -6.92 8.37 20.14
CA LYS A 13 -6.77 7.73 21.46
C LYS A 13 -6.39 6.26 21.28
N GLU A 14 -5.48 5.78 22.12
CA GLU A 14 -5.09 4.37 22.17
C GLU A 14 -6.33 3.44 22.22
N PRO A 15 -6.48 2.51 21.26
CA PRO A 15 -7.59 1.57 21.25
C PRO A 15 -7.45 0.55 22.39
N ALA A 16 -8.52 0.40 23.17
CA ALA A 16 -8.62 -0.68 24.14
C ALA A 16 -9.06 -1.96 23.42
N ILE A 17 -8.32 -3.05 23.63
CA ILE A 17 -8.73 -4.39 23.22
C ILE A 17 -9.59 -4.95 24.38
N PRO A 18 -10.85 -5.36 24.13
CA PRO A 18 -11.64 -6.02 25.16
C PRO A 18 -10.93 -7.28 25.67
N GLN A 19 -10.69 -7.35 26.98
CA GLN A 19 -10.08 -8.51 27.65
C GLN A 19 -11.13 -9.33 28.42
N ASP A 20 -12.07 -8.65 29.05
CA ASP A 20 -13.17 -9.25 29.81
C ASP A 20 -14.50 -9.18 29.04
N ASP A 21 -15.44 -10.06 29.38
CA ASP A 21 -16.80 -10.09 28.81
C ASP A 21 -16.84 -10.17 27.26
N LEU A 22 -15.92 -10.94 26.65
CA LEU A 22 -15.84 -11.11 25.19
C LEU A 22 -17.17 -11.55 24.55
N GLU A 23 -18.04 -12.21 25.32
CA GLU A 23 -19.39 -12.62 24.91
C GLU A 23 -20.33 -11.46 24.57
N LYS A 24 -20.05 -10.25 25.09
CA LYS A 24 -20.84 -9.03 24.82
C LYS A 24 -20.52 -8.39 23.46
N TYR A 25 -19.40 -8.77 22.84
CA TYR A 25 -18.91 -8.16 21.62
C TYR A 25 -19.12 -9.09 20.43
N ILE A 26 -19.44 -8.51 19.27
CA ILE A 26 -19.40 -9.31 18.04
C ILE A 26 -17.93 -9.58 17.66
N PRO A 27 -17.59 -10.75 17.09
CA PRO A 27 -16.21 -11.05 16.70
C PRO A 27 -15.55 -9.98 15.84
N ALA A 28 -16.33 -9.31 14.99
CA ALA A 28 -15.87 -8.19 14.17
C ALA A 28 -15.36 -6.99 14.99
N GLU A 29 -15.99 -6.67 16.13
CA GLU A 29 -15.55 -5.58 17.02
C GLU A 29 -14.19 -5.88 17.63
N ILE A 30 -14.01 -7.12 18.09
CA ILE A 30 -12.75 -7.57 18.69
C ILE A 30 -11.65 -7.55 17.61
N GLY A 31 -11.92 -8.07 16.41
CA GLY A 31 -10.97 -8.04 15.30
C GLY A 31 -10.55 -6.62 14.90
N VAL A 32 -11.49 -5.67 14.87
CA VAL A 32 -11.19 -4.25 14.66
C VAL A 32 -10.34 -3.67 15.78
N ALA A 33 -10.62 -4.01 17.04
CA ALA A 33 -9.87 -3.50 18.17
C ALA A 33 -8.39 -3.90 18.07
N TYR A 34 -8.10 -5.17 17.74
CA TYR A 34 -6.74 -5.64 17.47
C TYR A 34 -6.08 -4.89 16.30
N CYS A 35 -6.77 -4.77 15.17
CA CYS A 35 -6.23 -4.05 14.02
C CYS A 35 -5.95 -2.59 14.36
N ASN A 36 -6.90 -1.90 14.99
CA ASN A 36 -6.74 -0.51 15.39
C ASN A 36 -5.59 -0.33 16.38
N LYS A 37 -5.37 -1.28 17.30
CA LYS A 37 -4.21 -1.26 18.20
C LYS A 37 -2.89 -1.28 17.41
N LEU A 38 -2.76 -2.16 16.41
CA LEU A 38 -1.58 -2.20 15.55
C LEU A 38 -1.41 -0.90 14.75
N PHE A 39 -2.47 -0.37 14.16
CA PHE A 39 -2.43 0.91 13.43
C PHE A 39 -2.08 2.11 14.34
N TYR A 40 -2.48 2.06 15.62
CA TYR A 40 -2.11 3.06 16.60
C TYR A 40 -0.61 3.01 16.90
N LEU A 41 -0.05 1.82 17.18
CA LEU A 41 1.38 1.63 17.42
C LEU A 41 2.22 2.05 16.21
N GLU A 42 1.83 1.63 15.01
CA GLU A 42 2.52 2.00 13.76
C GLU A 42 2.57 3.51 13.51
N ARG A 43 1.57 4.24 13.99
CA ARG A 43 1.57 5.70 13.93
C ARG A 43 2.58 6.31 14.89
N GLU A 44 2.68 5.79 16.11
CA GLU A 44 3.69 6.22 17.08
C GLU A 44 5.11 5.93 16.57
N PHE A 45 5.27 4.87 15.78
CA PHE A 45 6.57 4.48 15.22
C PHE A 45 6.91 5.16 13.89
N LYS A 46 6.01 5.99 13.34
CA LYS A 46 6.12 6.52 11.97
C LYS A 46 7.40 7.31 11.72
N ASP A 47 7.81 8.12 12.69
CA ASP A 47 8.95 9.03 12.56
C ASP A 47 10.27 8.43 13.11
N LEU A 48 10.25 7.15 13.52
CA LEU A 48 11.43 6.42 13.98
C LEU A 48 12.30 5.94 12.81
N SER A 49 13.58 5.69 13.07
CA SER A 49 14.44 5.02 12.09
C SER A 49 13.93 3.59 11.81
N PRO A 50 14.24 3.00 10.63
CA PRO A 50 13.84 1.63 10.32
C PRO A 50 14.28 0.60 11.37
N GLU A 51 15.46 0.77 11.95
CA GLU A 51 16.03 -0.11 12.95
C GLU A 51 15.27 0.00 14.29
N GLU A 52 14.99 1.23 14.74
CA GLU A 52 14.22 1.48 15.97
C GLU A 52 12.77 1.03 15.83
N ARG A 53 12.14 1.32 14.68
CA ARG A 53 10.78 0.89 14.36
C ARG A 53 10.68 -0.63 14.41
N LYS A 54 11.65 -1.35 13.81
CA LYS A 54 11.71 -2.81 13.90
C LYS A 54 11.82 -3.29 15.35
N ALA A 55 12.73 -2.71 16.15
CA ALA A 55 12.86 -3.10 17.55
C ALA A 55 11.57 -2.89 18.36
N LYS A 56 10.90 -1.74 18.15
CA LYS A 56 9.62 -1.41 18.78
C LYS A 56 8.48 -2.34 18.37
N ARG A 57 8.43 -2.76 17.10
CA ARG A 57 7.48 -3.78 16.62
C ARG A 57 7.66 -5.11 17.33
N PHE A 58 8.90 -5.58 17.50
CA PHE A 58 9.17 -6.81 18.24
C PHE A 58 8.76 -6.71 19.72
N GLU A 59 8.96 -5.56 20.34
CA GLU A 59 8.58 -5.32 21.74
C GLU A 59 7.05 -5.23 21.93
N GLN A 60 6.35 -4.50 21.06
CA GLN A 60 4.96 -4.08 21.31
C GLN A 60 3.93 -4.72 20.38
N GLU A 61 4.26 -4.98 19.11
CA GLU A 61 3.29 -5.53 18.14
C GLU A 61 3.25 -7.05 18.12
N VAL A 62 4.39 -7.73 18.36
CA VAL A 62 4.42 -9.20 18.43
C VAL A 62 3.45 -9.74 19.49
N PRO A 63 3.40 -9.20 20.73
CA PRO A 63 2.41 -9.64 21.72
C PRO A 63 0.96 -9.39 21.28
N VAL A 64 0.70 -8.31 20.52
CA VAL A 64 -0.63 -8.01 19.99
C VAL A 64 -1.03 -9.03 18.93
N TRP A 65 -0.12 -9.38 18.02
CA TRP A 65 -0.32 -10.44 17.03
C TRP A 65 -0.53 -11.80 17.68
N ASP A 66 0.26 -12.16 18.69
CA ASP A 66 0.12 -13.44 19.39
C ASP A 66 -1.26 -13.57 20.04
N ASN A 67 -1.74 -12.51 20.69
CA ASN A 67 -3.08 -12.47 21.28
C ASN A 67 -4.18 -12.49 20.22
N PHE A 68 -3.97 -11.79 19.10
CA PHE A 68 -4.87 -11.83 17.95
C PHE A 68 -5.02 -13.25 17.40
N TRP A 69 -3.91 -13.96 17.18
CA TRP A 69 -3.93 -15.33 16.67
C TRP A 69 -4.58 -16.30 17.65
N LYS A 70 -4.26 -16.21 18.94
CA LYS A 70 -4.92 -17.01 19.99
C LYS A 70 -6.42 -16.79 20.03
N TRP A 71 -6.86 -15.53 19.94
CA TRP A 71 -8.27 -15.18 19.87
C TRP A 71 -8.92 -15.76 18.61
N LEU A 72 -8.27 -15.61 17.45
CA LEU A 72 -8.79 -16.08 16.16
C LEU A 72 -8.93 -17.61 16.12
N ASP A 73 -7.98 -18.33 16.74
CA ASP A 73 -8.02 -19.79 16.89
C ASP A 73 -9.10 -20.27 17.88
N SER A 74 -9.54 -19.40 18.81
CA SER A 74 -10.64 -19.71 19.74
C SER A 74 -12.04 -19.58 19.13
N LEU A 75 -12.16 -18.96 17.96
CA LEU A 75 -13.45 -18.70 17.31
C LEU A 75 -14.06 -19.97 16.72
N ASN A 76 -15.18 -20.41 17.27
CA ASN A 76 -16.00 -21.46 16.67
C ASN A 76 -16.85 -20.86 15.54
N THR A 77 -16.44 -21.08 14.29
CA THR A 77 -17.16 -20.56 13.13
C THR A 77 -18.05 -21.62 12.48
N THR A 78 -19.26 -21.23 12.08
CA THR A 78 -20.12 -22.08 11.25
C THR A 78 -19.50 -22.22 9.87
N LYS A 79 -19.42 -23.47 9.36
CA LYS A 79 -18.88 -23.77 8.03
C LYS A 79 -19.54 -22.87 6.96
N SER A 80 -18.71 -22.27 6.10
CA SER A 80 -19.12 -21.41 4.98
C SER A 80 -19.74 -20.04 5.36
N SER A 81 -19.74 -19.64 6.63
CA SER A 81 -20.07 -18.27 7.03
C SER A 81 -19.03 -17.26 6.52
N LYS A 82 -19.41 -15.98 6.40
CA LYS A 82 -18.47 -14.90 6.04
C LYS A 82 -17.33 -14.78 7.06
N LEU A 83 -17.64 -14.94 8.35
CA LEU A 83 -16.65 -15.05 9.42
C LEU A 83 -15.68 -16.20 9.20
N SER A 84 -16.17 -17.41 8.86
CA SER A 84 -15.28 -18.56 8.58
C SER A 84 -14.35 -18.29 7.40
N LYS A 85 -14.80 -17.57 6.37
CA LYS A 85 -13.96 -17.19 5.23
C LYS A 85 -12.88 -16.18 5.63
N ALA A 86 -13.22 -15.19 6.46
CA ALA A 86 -12.25 -14.22 6.98
C ALA A 86 -11.19 -14.88 7.88
N VAL A 87 -11.62 -15.74 8.81
CA VAL A 87 -10.74 -16.52 9.70
C VAL A 87 -9.79 -17.40 8.88
N ASN A 88 -10.30 -18.18 7.93
CA ASN A 88 -9.48 -19.00 7.06
C ASN A 88 -8.51 -18.16 6.22
N TYR A 89 -8.95 -17.01 5.72
CA TYR A 89 -8.08 -16.10 4.98
C TYR A 89 -6.93 -15.60 5.85
N ALA A 90 -7.23 -15.18 7.08
CA ALA A 90 -6.23 -14.72 8.05
C ALA A 90 -5.19 -15.80 8.35
N GLN A 91 -5.64 -17.02 8.69
CA GLN A 91 -4.77 -18.14 9.03
C GLN A 91 -3.87 -18.52 7.84
N ASN A 92 -4.41 -18.56 6.62
CA ASN A 92 -3.64 -18.88 5.41
C ASN A 92 -2.57 -17.84 5.06
N HIS A 93 -2.69 -16.60 5.57
CA HIS A 93 -1.75 -15.51 5.28
C HIS A 93 -1.02 -15.03 6.54
N ARG A 94 -1.02 -15.82 7.62
CA ARG A 94 -0.40 -15.46 8.89
C ARG A 94 1.04 -14.99 8.73
N ASP A 95 1.85 -15.76 8.01
CA ASP A 95 3.26 -15.44 7.77
C ASP A 95 3.41 -14.13 6.99
N SER A 96 2.67 -14.00 5.88
CA SER A 96 2.67 -12.80 5.03
C SER A 96 2.24 -11.53 5.78
N LEU A 97 1.24 -11.65 6.66
CA LEU A 97 0.75 -10.55 7.50
C LEU A 97 1.78 -10.10 8.53
N CYS A 98 2.68 -10.99 8.96
CA CYS A 98 3.73 -10.70 9.93
C CYS A 98 5.07 -10.31 9.29
N THR A 99 5.22 -10.44 7.95
CA THR A 99 6.48 -10.14 7.26
C THR A 99 6.98 -8.71 7.48
N TYR A 100 6.08 -7.72 7.57
CA TYR A 100 6.47 -6.32 7.79
C TYR A 100 7.19 -6.11 9.14
N LEU A 101 7.01 -7.01 10.12
CA LEU A 101 7.73 -6.95 11.40
C LEU A 101 9.26 -7.13 11.21
N GLN A 102 9.68 -7.74 10.10
CA GLN A 102 11.09 -8.03 9.83
C GLN A 102 11.86 -6.82 9.26
N ASP A 103 11.18 -5.85 8.66
CA ASP A 103 11.78 -4.66 8.04
C ASP A 103 10.98 -3.38 8.40
N GLY A 104 11.64 -2.45 9.11
CA GLY A 104 11.06 -1.16 9.51
C GLY A 104 10.71 -0.22 8.35
N ARG A 105 11.19 -0.50 7.12
CA ARG A 105 10.84 0.25 5.91
C ARG A 105 9.47 -0.13 5.37
N CYS A 106 8.98 -1.32 5.70
CA CYS A 106 7.65 -1.77 5.29
C CYS A 106 6.56 -1.09 6.13
N GLU A 107 5.51 -0.62 5.46
CA GLU A 107 4.29 -0.14 6.13
C GLU A 107 3.34 -1.32 6.41
N LEU A 108 2.66 -1.30 7.56
CA LEU A 108 1.60 -2.27 7.87
C LEU A 108 0.42 -2.20 6.88
N SER A 109 0.13 -1.00 6.37
CA SER A 109 -0.95 -0.76 5.41
C SER A 109 -0.43 -0.70 3.99
N ASN A 110 -1.19 -1.24 3.06
CA ASN A 110 -0.94 -1.12 1.62
C ASN A 110 -1.55 0.15 1.00
N ASN A 111 -2.16 1.04 1.80
CA ASN A 111 -2.90 2.20 1.30
C ASN A 111 -2.03 3.08 0.38
N ALA A 112 -0.74 3.25 0.68
CA ALA A 112 0.19 3.99 -0.18
C ALA A 112 0.36 3.33 -1.55
N ALA A 113 0.62 2.01 -1.56
CA ALA A 113 0.74 1.23 -2.79
C ALA A 113 -0.55 1.23 -3.62
N GLU A 114 -1.72 1.10 -2.97
CA GLU A 114 -3.03 1.18 -3.65
C GLU A 114 -3.24 2.55 -4.31
N ARG A 115 -2.88 3.63 -3.60
CA ARG A 115 -2.97 5.00 -4.16
C ARG A 115 -2.08 5.16 -5.39
N MET A 116 -0.85 4.65 -5.36
CA MET A 116 0.06 4.69 -6.51
C MET A 116 -0.49 3.87 -7.69
N ALA A 117 -0.99 2.65 -7.42
CA ALA A 117 -1.55 1.77 -8.46
C ALA A 117 -2.86 2.31 -9.06
N LYS A 118 -3.60 3.15 -8.34
CA LYS A 118 -4.88 3.71 -8.80
C LYS A 118 -4.73 4.52 -10.09
N SER A 119 -3.66 5.30 -10.23
CA SER A 119 -3.37 6.09 -11.43
C SER A 119 -3.22 5.19 -12.66
N TYR A 120 -2.52 4.07 -12.51
CA TYR A 120 -2.41 3.05 -13.56
C TYR A 120 -3.76 2.42 -13.89
N ALA A 121 -4.55 2.02 -12.88
CA ALA A 121 -5.86 1.40 -13.09
C ALA A 121 -6.83 2.33 -13.84
N ILE A 122 -6.81 3.63 -13.53
CA ILE A 122 -7.59 4.66 -14.22
C ILE A 122 -7.09 4.83 -15.65
N GLY A 123 -5.77 4.96 -15.85
CA GLY A 123 -5.15 5.07 -17.17
C GLY A 123 -5.48 3.90 -18.08
N ARG A 124 -5.40 2.66 -17.57
CA ARG A 124 -5.80 1.44 -18.29
C ARG A 124 -7.26 1.48 -18.72
N LYS A 125 -8.16 1.97 -17.86
CA LYS A 125 -9.59 2.06 -18.18
C LYS A 125 -9.88 3.13 -19.24
N ALA A 126 -9.10 4.22 -19.26
CA ALA A 126 -9.26 5.34 -20.18
C ALA A 126 -8.51 5.15 -21.52
N SER A 127 -7.55 4.22 -21.58
CA SER A 127 -6.69 4.01 -22.74
C SER A 127 -7.26 2.95 -23.69
N LEU A 128 -7.43 3.34 -24.96
CA LEU A 128 -7.82 2.44 -26.05
C LEU A 128 -6.71 1.44 -26.45
N PHE A 129 -5.47 1.63 -25.96
CA PHE A 129 -4.27 0.91 -26.42
C PHE A 129 -3.73 -0.12 -25.43
N HIS A 130 -4.37 -0.32 -24.27
CA HIS A 130 -4.06 -1.39 -23.32
C HIS A 130 -4.64 -2.77 -23.73
N ALA A 131 -4.75 -3.04 -25.04
CA ALA A 131 -5.34 -4.27 -25.56
C ALA A 131 -4.32 -5.39 -25.82
N SER A 132 -3.01 -5.08 -25.81
CA SER A 132 -1.94 -6.05 -26.07
C SER A 132 -0.96 -6.16 -24.89
N VAL A 133 -0.31 -7.31 -24.75
CA VAL A 133 0.74 -7.54 -23.73
C VAL A 133 1.88 -6.53 -23.88
N ALA A 134 2.27 -6.21 -25.12
CA ALA A 134 3.29 -5.20 -25.40
C ALA A 134 2.87 -3.80 -24.91
N GLY A 135 1.62 -3.40 -25.14
CA GLY A 135 1.09 -2.12 -24.66
C GLY A 135 1.00 -2.04 -23.14
N ALA A 136 0.63 -3.15 -22.48
CA ALA A 136 0.64 -3.24 -21.02
C ALA A 136 2.06 -3.13 -20.44
N ASN A 137 3.04 -3.80 -21.04
CA ASN A 137 4.44 -3.72 -20.62
C ASN A 137 5.01 -2.31 -20.77
N ALA A 138 4.80 -1.67 -21.94
CA ALA A 138 5.26 -0.31 -22.17
C ALA A 138 4.65 0.69 -21.17
N SER A 139 3.35 0.54 -20.90
CA SER A 139 2.65 1.39 -19.93
C SER A 139 3.19 1.18 -18.51
N ALA A 140 3.36 -0.09 -18.08
CA ALA A 140 3.92 -0.40 -16.76
C ALA A 140 5.32 0.21 -16.56
N ILE A 141 6.17 0.20 -17.59
CA ILE A 141 7.50 0.85 -17.54
C ILE A 141 7.36 2.37 -17.33
N ILE A 142 6.53 3.04 -18.13
CA ILE A 142 6.36 4.50 -18.04
C ILE A 142 5.77 4.90 -16.69
N TYR A 143 4.72 4.23 -16.20
CA TYR A 143 4.15 4.52 -14.89
C TYR A 143 5.16 4.27 -13.76
N SER A 144 5.98 3.23 -13.87
CA SER A 144 7.05 2.98 -12.89
C SER A 144 8.08 4.12 -12.88
N LEU A 145 8.50 4.62 -14.04
CA LEU A 145 9.41 5.76 -14.14
C LEU A 145 8.80 7.04 -13.55
N VAL A 146 7.53 7.31 -13.86
CA VAL A 146 6.79 8.46 -13.33
C VAL A 146 6.70 8.40 -11.80
N GLU A 147 6.27 7.27 -11.23
CA GLU A 147 6.14 7.12 -9.78
C GLU A 147 7.51 7.17 -9.09
N THR A 148 8.56 6.60 -9.70
CA THR A 148 9.92 6.71 -9.17
C THR A 148 10.41 8.16 -9.15
N ALA A 149 10.14 8.94 -10.20
CA ALA A 149 10.51 10.35 -10.27
C ALA A 149 9.79 11.17 -9.18
N LYS A 150 8.50 10.93 -8.97
CA LYS A 150 7.72 11.58 -7.90
C LYS A 150 8.28 11.27 -6.51
N VAL A 151 8.60 10.01 -6.22
CA VAL A 151 9.18 9.59 -4.93
C VAL A 151 10.56 10.24 -4.69
N ASN A 152 11.31 10.54 -5.76
CA ASN A 152 12.58 11.25 -5.68
C ASN A 152 12.44 12.79 -5.75
N ASN A 153 11.21 13.32 -5.69
CA ASN A 153 10.89 14.76 -5.78
C ASN A 153 11.42 15.44 -7.05
N LEU A 154 11.38 14.73 -8.18
CA LEU A 154 11.80 15.24 -9.49
C LEU A 154 10.62 15.78 -10.29
N ASN A 155 10.90 16.73 -11.19
CA ASN A 155 9.99 17.10 -12.25
C ASN A 155 9.87 15.94 -13.26
N VAL A 156 8.70 15.31 -13.28
CA VAL A 156 8.44 14.11 -14.09
C VAL A 156 8.70 14.34 -15.58
N PHE A 157 8.30 15.49 -16.11
CA PHE A 157 8.46 15.81 -17.53
C PHE A 157 9.94 15.95 -17.88
N GLN A 158 10.69 16.73 -17.12
CA GLN A 158 12.13 16.92 -17.32
C GLN A 158 12.89 15.60 -17.19
N TYR A 159 12.53 14.76 -16.22
CA TYR A 159 13.16 13.46 -16.03
C TYR A 159 12.92 12.54 -17.24
N ILE A 160 11.68 12.38 -17.70
CA ILE A 160 11.38 11.56 -18.88
C ILE A 160 12.06 12.12 -20.13
N TYR A 161 12.06 13.44 -20.31
CA TYR A 161 12.74 14.09 -21.42
C TYR A 161 14.24 13.79 -21.42
N THR A 162 14.89 13.94 -20.26
CA THR A 162 16.31 13.65 -20.06
C THR A 162 16.62 12.18 -20.36
N LEU A 163 15.80 11.25 -19.86
CA LEU A 163 15.94 9.84 -20.19
C LEU A 163 15.85 9.58 -21.70
N LEU A 164 14.85 10.14 -22.38
CA LEU A 164 14.69 9.96 -23.83
C LEU A 164 15.83 10.58 -24.64
N LEU A 165 16.43 11.66 -24.14
CA LEU A 165 17.54 12.36 -24.79
C LEU A 165 18.86 11.59 -24.67
N TYR A 166 19.21 11.10 -23.49
CA TYR A 166 20.53 10.52 -23.20
C TYR A 166 20.57 8.99 -23.29
N MET A 167 19.47 8.28 -22.98
CA MET A 167 19.43 6.80 -22.98
C MET A 167 19.80 6.16 -24.32
N PRO A 168 19.49 6.72 -25.51
CA PRO A 168 19.95 6.16 -26.79
C PRO A 168 21.47 6.02 -26.90
N GLY A 169 22.24 6.86 -26.21
CA GLY A 169 23.71 6.79 -26.15
C GLY A 169 24.24 5.61 -25.35
N HIS A 170 23.41 5.00 -24.49
CA HIS A 170 23.76 3.90 -23.59
C HIS A 170 23.19 2.54 -24.02
N LYS A 171 22.72 2.41 -25.27
CA LYS A 171 22.06 1.17 -25.76
C LYS A 171 22.95 -0.08 -25.71
N ASN A 172 24.28 0.09 -25.75
CA ASN A 172 25.23 -1.01 -25.89
C ASN A 172 26.15 -1.21 -24.66
N GLY A 173 25.91 -0.49 -23.55
CA GLY A 173 26.74 -0.59 -22.35
C GLY A 173 26.07 0.02 -21.12
N SER A 174 26.42 -0.44 -19.92
CA SER A 174 25.92 0.15 -18.66
C SER A 174 26.64 1.43 -18.25
N ASP A 175 27.73 1.79 -18.93
CA ASP A 175 28.57 2.94 -18.61
C ASP A 175 27.75 4.23 -18.69
N GLY A 176 27.62 4.95 -17.57
CA GLY A 176 26.87 6.21 -17.48
C GLY A 176 25.37 6.07 -17.19
N MET A 177 24.80 4.85 -17.18
CA MET A 177 23.40 4.65 -16.77
C MET A 177 23.13 5.10 -15.33
N GLU A 178 24.12 4.97 -14.45
CA GLU A 178 24.03 5.40 -13.05
C GLU A 178 23.75 6.90 -12.93
N GLN A 179 24.26 7.71 -13.85
CA GLN A 179 24.03 9.15 -13.90
C GLN A 179 22.61 9.51 -14.37
N LEU A 180 21.88 8.57 -14.95
CA LEU A 180 20.49 8.75 -15.37
C LEU A 180 19.49 8.23 -14.32
N LEU A 181 19.98 7.64 -13.23
CA LEU A 181 19.12 7.17 -12.14
C LEU A 181 18.56 8.37 -11.36
N PRO A 182 17.34 8.24 -10.80
CA PRO A 182 16.62 9.37 -10.22
C PRO A 182 17.26 9.89 -8.92
N TRP A 183 18.16 9.12 -8.30
CA TRP A 183 18.91 9.54 -7.12
C TRP A 183 20.29 10.13 -7.44
N SER A 184 20.72 10.14 -8.70
CA SER A 184 22.01 10.70 -9.11
C SER A 184 22.05 12.22 -8.97
N ASP A 185 23.24 12.76 -8.73
CA ASP A 185 23.44 14.21 -8.60
C ASP A 185 23.10 14.94 -9.91
N PHE A 186 23.49 14.35 -11.06
CA PHE A 186 23.16 14.87 -12.39
C PHE A 186 21.65 15.07 -12.57
N ILE A 187 20.84 14.05 -12.30
CA ILE A 187 19.39 14.16 -12.44
C ILE A 187 18.80 15.15 -11.43
N LYS A 188 19.26 15.12 -10.18
CA LYS A 188 18.76 16.03 -9.15
C LYS A 188 19.01 17.49 -9.50
N GLU A 189 20.16 17.82 -10.07
CA GLU A 189 20.47 19.19 -10.51
C GLU A 189 19.65 19.63 -11.72
N HIS A 190 19.41 18.74 -12.69
CA HIS A 190 18.79 19.10 -13.97
C HIS A 190 17.27 18.93 -14.00
N CYS A 191 16.71 18.11 -13.11
CA CYS A 191 15.28 17.78 -13.06
C CYS A 191 14.61 18.25 -11.75
N SER A 192 15.22 19.17 -10.99
CA SER A 192 14.58 19.81 -9.83
C SER A 192 13.69 20.99 -10.25
N GLY A 193 12.48 21.10 -9.67
CA GLY A 193 11.57 22.22 -9.93
C GLY A 193 10.11 21.91 -9.61
N LEU A 194 9.22 22.92 -9.68
CA LEU A 194 7.81 22.80 -9.30
C LEU A 194 7.08 21.66 -10.03
N ILE A 195 6.43 20.82 -9.24
CA ILE A 195 5.63 19.67 -9.64
C ILE A 195 4.18 20.12 -9.70
N ASP A 196 3.76 20.80 -10.76
CA ASP A 196 2.35 21.12 -10.96
C ASP A 196 1.76 20.18 -12.02
N VAL A 197 1.52 18.93 -11.61
CA VAL A 197 0.68 17.98 -12.36
C VAL A 197 -0.71 17.86 -11.71
N GLU A 198 -0.86 18.24 -10.44
CA GLU A 198 -2.14 18.16 -9.72
C GLU A 198 -3.03 19.39 -9.96
N THR A 199 -2.48 20.59 -10.18
CA THR A 199 -3.27 21.81 -10.45
C THR A 199 -3.85 21.89 -11.88
N VAL A 200 -3.46 21.01 -12.80
CA VAL A 200 -3.91 21.02 -14.21
C VAL A 200 -4.96 19.93 -14.53
N THR A 201 -5.24 19.00 -13.62
CA THR A 201 -6.11 17.85 -13.92
C THR A 201 -7.55 17.94 -13.40
N GLU A 202 -8.00 19.10 -12.90
CA GLU A 202 -9.42 19.31 -12.56
C GLU A 202 -10.32 19.51 -13.78
N THR A 203 -9.77 19.73 -15.00
CA THR A 203 -10.58 20.06 -16.18
C THR A 203 -10.78 18.91 -17.19
N VAL A 204 -10.20 17.72 -16.97
CA VAL A 204 -10.34 16.58 -17.90
C VAL A 204 -10.93 15.35 -17.21
N TYR A 205 -12.06 15.54 -16.54
CA TYR A 205 -13.01 14.46 -16.29
C TYR A 205 -14.39 14.91 -16.74
N ILE A 206 -15.20 13.94 -17.18
CA ILE A 206 -16.52 14.03 -17.86
C ILE A 206 -16.31 13.93 -19.39
N THR A 207 -16.41 12.77 -20.06
CA THR A 207 -17.43 11.72 -19.98
C THR A 207 -16.93 10.48 -20.75
N VAL A 208 -16.95 9.28 -20.17
CA VAL A 208 -17.57 8.07 -20.76
C VAL A 208 -17.84 7.07 -19.64
N TYR A 209 -19.10 6.66 -19.57
CA TYR A 209 -19.71 5.78 -18.60
C TYR A 209 -19.16 4.34 -18.60
N CYS A 210 -19.07 3.81 -17.38
CA CYS A 210 -19.28 2.42 -16.92
C CYS A 210 -19.58 1.31 -17.96
N ARG A 211 -18.76 0.24 -17.98
CA ARG A 211 -19.24 -1.13 -17.73
C ARG A 211 -18.10 -2.15 -17.55
N LYS A 212 -18.20 -2.87 -16.42
CA LYS A 212 -17.90 -4.29 -16.19
C LYS A 212 -16.47 -4.84 -16.40
N LEU A 213 -16.00 -5.43 -15.29
CA LEU A 213 -15.36 -6.75 -15.12
C LEU A 213 -13.89 -6.78 -14.67
N VAL A 214 -13.76 -7.25 -13.43
CA VAL A 214 -12.81 -8.25 -12.90
C VAL A 214 -11.33 -7.84 -12.86
N CYS A 215 -10.90 -7.34 -11.69
CA CYS A 215 -9.53 -7.52 -11.24
C CYS A 215 -9.42 -8.88 -10.54
N THR A 216 -8.71 -9.81 -11.17
CA THR A 216 -8.28 -11.08 -10.57
C THR A 216 -7.15 -10.83 -9.56
N ARG A 217 -7.43 -11.17 -8.29
CA ARG A 217 -6.51 -11.64 -7.23
C ARG A 217 -5.04 -11.16 -7.30
N PHE A 218 -4.75 -10.10 -6.55
CA PHE A 218 -3.46 -9.92 -5.88
C PHE A 218 -3.74 -9.58 -4.41
N PRO A 219 -3.13 -10.29 -3.43
CA PRO A 219 -3.50 -10.18 -2.03
C PRO A 219 -2.70 -9.03 -1.39
N PHE A 220 -3.03 -7.77 -1.72
CA PHE A 220 -2.37 -6.64 -1.06
C PHE A 220 -3.22 -6.02 0.06
N SER A 221 -4.53 -6.21 0.08
CA SER A 221 -5.45 -5.67 1.09
C SER A 221 -5.59 -6.56 2.33
N ALA A 222 -4.56 -7.30 2.75
CA ALA A 222 -4.72 -8.44 3.66
C ALA A 222 -5.40 -8.12 5.02
N LEU A 223 -5.11 -6.99 5.67
CA LEU A 223 -5.79 -6.56 6.91
C LEU A 223 -7.19 -6.01 6.66
N ARG A 224 -7.38 -5.29 5.55
CA ARG A 224 -8.68 -4.77 5.15
C ARG A 224 -9.62 -5.91 4.75
N ASP A 225 -9.12 -6.91 4.05
CA ASP A 225 -9.80 -8.13 3.63
C ASP A 225 -9.94 -9.16 4.75
N LEU A 226 -9.20 -9.00 5.84
CA LEU A 226 -9.45 -9.73 7.09
C LEU A 226 -10.67 -9.16 7.81
N VAL A 227 -10.75 -7.83 7.86
CA VAL A 227 -11.72 -7.11 8.70
C VAL A 227 -13.02 -6.82 7.94
N LEU A 228 -12.98 -6.53 6.62
CA LEU A 228 -14.18 -6.26 5.80
C LEU A 228 -15.18 -7.41 5.75
N PRO A 229 -14.79 -8.67 5.54
CA PRO A 229 -15.75 -9.77 5.49
C PRO A 229 -16.28 -10.16 6.86
N MET A 230 -15.65 -9.73 7.96
CA MET A 230 -16.19 -9.90 9.31
C MET A 230 -17.39 -8.97 9.58
N PHE A 231 -17.56 -7.89 8.81
CA PHE A 231 -18.66 -6.92 9.00
C PHE A 231 -19.94 -7.19 8.21
N ALA A 232 -19.95 -8.18 7.31
CA ALA A 232 -21.04 -8.39 6.36
C ALA A 232 -21.88 -9.61 6.69
#